data_AF-A0A7S2JJH0-F1
#
_entry.id   AF-A0A7S2JJH0-F1
#
_cell.length_a   1.000
_cell.length_b   1.000
_cell.length_c   1.000
_cell.angle_alpha   90.00
_cell.angle_beta   90.00
_cell.angle_gamma   90.00
#
_symmetry.space_group_name_H-M   'P 1'
#
loop_
_entity.id
_entity.type
_entity.pdbx_description
1 polymer ?
#
loop_
_entity_poly.entity_id
_entity_poly.type
_entity_poly.pdbx_seq_one_letter_code
_entity_poly.pdbx_strand_id
1 'polypeptide(L)'
;GDGCMQEGISHESCAYAGHLGLGKLIAFWDDNGITIDGHTELSFTEDVCKRYEAYGWQVLSVEDGNNDVDAIRKAIKEAKACTDKPTLIRVKTVIGYGSPNKADSHDAHGAPLGADEATATRENLGWKYGEFEVPSSVYDVFKAHASEGAKKQEAWNKLWAEYQEKEPELAKQFQRSAVDKKLPEGWVDALPKSTPEDAGKATRLWSQDCLNAIA
;
A
#
# COMPACT_ATOMS: atom_id res chain seq x y z
N GLY A 1 -7.18 1.17 7.84
CA GLY A 1 -8.10 1.34 8.97
C GLY A 1 -9.51 1.53 8.46
N ASP A 2 -10.45 1.72 9.40
CA ASP A 2 -11.89 1.57 9.14
C ASP A 2 -12.46 2.64 8.21
N GLY A 3 -11.97 3.89 8.28
CA GLY A 3 -12.41 4.94 7.36
C GLY A 3 -12.17 4.59 5.89
N CYS A 4 -11.01 3.99 5.57
CA CYS A 4 -10.74 3.50 4.21
C CYS A 4 -11.69 2.36 3.81
N MET A 5 -12.10 1.52 4.77
CA MET A 5 -12.98 0.39 4.51
C MET A 5 -14.45 0.80 4.31
N GLN A 6 -14.83 1.99 4.78
CA GLN A 6 -16.16 2.57 4.59
C GLN A 6 -16.29 3.34 3.26
N GLU A 7 -15.18 3.89 2.76
CA GLU A 7 -15.18 4.72 1.55
C GLU A 7 -15.40 3.89 0.28
N GLY A 8 -16.45 4.22 -0.48
CA GLY A 8 -16.90 3.48 -1.66
C GLY A 8 -15.82 3.27 -2.73
N ILE A 9 -14.88 4.21 -2.87
CA ILE A 9 -13.77 4.08 -3.83
C ILE A 9 -12.88 2.86 -3.52
N SER A 10 -12.77 2.45 -2.25
CA SER A 10 -12.04 1.24 -1.87
C SER A 10 -12.76 -0.01 -2.34
N HIS A 11 -14.10 -0.02 -2.33
CA HIS A 11 -14.92 -1.14 -2.80
C HIS A 11 -14.73 -1.34 -4.30
N GLU A 12 -14.79 -0.26 -5.08
CA GLU A 12 -14.56 -0.29 -6.53
C GLU A 12 -13.16 -0.82 -6.86
N SER A 13 -12.14 -0.23 -6.22
CA SER A 13 -10.74 -0.56 -6.46
C SER A 13 -10.41 -1.98 -6.04
N CYS A 14 -10.94 -2.44 -4.89
CA CYS A 14 -10.66 -3.79 -4.40
C CYS A 14 -11.42 -4.86 -5.18
N ALA A 15 -12.67 -4.60 -5.60
CA ALA A 15 -13.38 -5.48 -6.52
C ALA A 15 -12.60 -5.65 -7.83
N TYR A 16 -12.07 -4.56 -8.39
CA TYR A 16 -11.27 -4.61 -9.61
C TYR A 16 -9.92 -5.32 -9.42
N ALA A 17 -9.23 -5.08 -8.29
CA ALA A 17 -7.98 -5.78 -7.96
C ALA A 17 -8.18 -7.30 -7.82
N GLY A 18 -9.31 -7.71 -7.23
CA GLY A 18 -9.70 -9.11 -7.15
C GLY A 18 -10.00 -9.72 -8.51
N HIS A 19 -10.74 -8.99 -9.36
CA HIS A 19 -10.99 -9.38 -10.75
C HIS A 19 -9.70 -9.58 -11.56
N LEU A 20 -8.71 -8.69 -11.40
CA LEU A 20 -7.41 -8.78 -12.06
C LEU A 20 -6.45 -9.81 -11.45
N GLY A 21 -6.78 -10.39 -10.29
CA GLY A 21 -5.92 -11.36 -9.60
C GLY A 21 -4.55 -10.79 -9.23
N LEU A 22 -4.50 -9.56 -8.69
CA LEU A 22 -3.24 -8.87 -8.36
C LEU A 22 -2.48 -9.51 -7.17
N GLY A 23 -1.94 -10.72 -7.34
CA GLY A 23 -1.29 -11.51 -6.27
C GLY A 23 0.04 -10.99 -5.71
N LYS A 24 0.43 -9.77 -6.07
CA LYS A 24 1.53 -9.05 -5.41
C LYS A 24 1.05 -7.90 -4.52
N LEU A 25 -0.26 -7.63 -4.53
CA LEU A 25 -0.90 -6.64 -3.66
C LEU A 25 -1.25 -7.30 -2.32
N ILE A 26 -0.65 -6.77 -1.25
CA ILE A 26 -0.92 -7.19 0.12
C ILE A 26 -1.31 -5.92 0.89
N ALA A 27 -2.57 -5.87 1.33
CA ALA A 27 -3.11 -4.79 2.14
C ALA A 27 -3.21 -5.21 3.60
N PHE A 28 -2.87 -4.31 4.51
CA PHE A 28 -3.08 -4.49 5.95
C PHE A 28 -4.25 -3.61 6.37
N TRP A 29 -5.25 -4.24 6.98
CA TRP A 29 -6.29 -3.53 7.69
C TRP A 29 -5.94 -3.48 9.16
N ASP A 30 -5.61 -2.28 9.62
CA ASP A 30 -5.64 -1.95 11.04
C ASP A 30 -7.09 -1.98 11.52
N ASP A 31 -7.51 -3.13 12.05
CA ASP A 31 -8.82 -3.41 12.63
C ASP A 31 -8.74 -3.10 14.13
N ASN A 32 -8.80 -1.81 14.46
CA ASN A 32 -8.70 -1.31 15.82
C ASN A 32 -10.05 -0.98 16.45
N GLY A 33 -11.12 -1.04 15.65
CA GLY A 33 -12.49 -0.83 16.11
C GLY A 33 -12.86 0.62 16.43
N ILE A 34 -12.03 1.62 16.09
CA ILE A 34 -12.22 3.04 16.43
C ILE A 34 -12.16 3.93 15.18
N THR A 35 -13.08 4.88 15.11
CA THR A 35 -13.07 6.02 14.18
C THR A 35 -13.12 7.35 14.95
N ILE A 36 -13.17 8.50 14.26
CA ILE A 36 -13.30 9.81 14.90
C ILE A 36 -14.53 9.90 15.81
N ASP A 37 -15.64 9.29 15.40
CA ASP A 37 -16.92 9.36 16.11
C ASP A 37 -17.00 8.41 17.33
N GLY A 38 -15.98 7.58 17.55
CA GLY A 38 -15.95 6.57 18.61
C GLY A 38 -15.78 5.15 18.05
N HIS A 39 -16.29 4.16 18.78
CA HIS A 39 -16.28 2.78 18.32
C HIS A 39 -17.04 2.61 16.99
N THR A 40 -16.46 1.81 16.11
CA THR A 40 -16.99 1.49 14.78
C THR A 40 -18.42 0.96 14.81
N GLU A 41 -18.85 0.31 15.89
CA GLU A 41 -20.22 -0.21 16.04
C GLU A 41 -21.33 0.85 15.83
N LEU A 42 -21.01 2.13 15.99
CA LEU A 42 -21.94 3.24 15.75
C LEU A 42 -22.37 3.37 14.28
N SER A 43 -21.51 3.02 13.32
CA SER A 43 -21.74 3.27 11.89
C SER A 43 -21.18 2.21 10.94
N PHE A 44 -20.41 1.25 11.44
CA PHE A 44 -19.66 0.27 10.65
C PHE A 44 -19.64 -1.10 11.35
N THR A 45 -20.59 -1.96 10.96
CA THR A 45 -20.83 -3.28 11.57
C THR A 45 -20.86 -4.43 10.56
N GLU A 46 -20.46 -4.18 9.32
CA GLU A 46 -20.39 -5.20 8.28
C GLU A 46 -19.22 -6.17 8.48
N ASP A 47 -19.32 -7.34 7.84
CA ASP A 47 -18.24 -8.32 7.80
C ASP A 47 -17.28 -7.99 6.65
N VAL A 48 -16.27 -7.17 6.96
CA VAL A 48 -15.24 -6.74 5.99
C VAL A 48 -14.51 -7.94 5.39
N CYS A 49 -14.21 -8.96 6.19
CA CYS A 49 -13.56 -10.18 5.73
C CYS A 49 -14.40 -10.87 4.66
N LYS A 50 -15.68 -11.11 4.92
CA LYS A 50 -16.59 -11.70 3.92
C LYS A 50 -16.74 -10.83 2.68
N ARG A 51 -16.75 -9.50 2.82
CA ARG A 51 -16.80 -8.60 1.65
C ARG A 51 -15.56 -8.74 0.77
N TYR A 52 -14.37 -8.84 1.36
CA TYR A 52 -13.13 -9.06 0.62
C TYR A 52 -13.05 -10.46 -0.01
N GLU A 53 -13.53 -11.49 0.67
CA GLU A 53 -13.70 -12.82 0.08
C GLU A 53 -14.62 -12.77 -1.15
N ALA A 54 -15.72 -12.01 -1.08
CA ALA A 54 -16.65 -11.82 -2.20
C ALA A 54 -16.00 -11.07 -3.39
N TYR A 55 -15.02 -10.20 -3.14
CA TYR A 55 -14.20 -9.58 -4.20
C TYR A 55 -13.17 -10.54 -4.82
N GLY A 56 -12.97 -11.73 -4.25
CA GLY A 56 -11.97 -12.69 -4.72
C GLY A 56 -10.59 -12.52 -4.09
N TRP A 57 -10.50 -11.87 -2.92
CA TRP A 57 -9.24 -11.72 -2.19
C TRP A 57 -8.93 -12.96 -1.33
N GLN A 58 -7.65 -13.19 -1.06
CA GLN A 58 -7.24 -13.99 0.10
C GLN A 58 -7.45 -13.13 1.35
N VAL A 59 -8.07 -13.69 2.39
CA VAL A 59 -8.23 -13.02 3.68
C VAL A 59 -7.48 -13.80 4.74
N LEU A 60 -6.57 -13.12 5.43
CA LEU A 60 -5.80 -13.64 6.57
C LEU A 60 -6.10 -12.79 7.80
N SER A 61 -5.93 -13.35 9.00
CA SER A 61 -6.18 -12.64 10.25
C SER A 61 -5.02 -12.82 11.23
N VAL A 62 -4.69 -11.73 11.92
CA VAL A 62 -3.77 -11.67 13.06
C VAL A 62 -4.55 -11.08 14.23
N GLU A 63 -4.85 -11.91 15.22
CA GLU A 63 -5.74 -11.53 16.34
C GLU A 63 -5.04 -10.68 17.42
N ASP A 64 -3.72 -10.79 17.56
CA ASP A 64 -2.91 -9.91 18.43
C ASP A 64 -1.85 -9.18 17.62
N GLY A 65 -2.26 -8.10 16.95
CA GLY A 65 -1.36 -7.23 16.21
C GLY A 65 -0.46 -6.37 17.11
N ASN A 66 -0.70 -6.31 18.41
CA ASN A 66 0.10 -5.50 19.33
C ASN A 66 1.38 -6.22 19.75
N ASN A 67 1.32 -7.55 19.95
CA ASN A 67 2.46 -8.32 20.48
C ASN A 67 2.89 -9.51 19.61
N ASP A 68 2.02 -10.08 18.77
CA ASP A 68 2.34 -11.29 18.01
C ASP A 68 3.00 -10.97 16.65
N VAL A 69 4.26 -10.54 16.73
CA VAL A 69 5.09 -10.24 15.55
C VAL A 69 5.28 -11.48 14.66
N ASP A 70 5.28 -12.68 15.23
CA ASP A 70 5.46 -13.92 14.46
C ASP A 70 4.22 -14.30 13.66
N ALA A 71 3.01 -14.05 14.19
CA ALA A 71 1.77 -14.17 13.40
C ALA A 71 1.76 -13.19 12.22
N ILE A 72 2.21 -11.95 12.40
CA ILE A 72 2.35 -10.97 11.30
C ILE A 72 3.34 -11.49 10.24
N ARG A 73 4.51 -12.00 10.65
CA ARG A 73 5.49 -12.60 9.73
C ARG A 73 4.92 -13.79 8.97
N LYS A 74 4.18 -14.66 9.66
CA LYS A 74 3.52 -15.82 9.05
C LYS A 74 2.47 -15.38 8.01
N ALA A 75 1.62 -14.42 8.35
CA ALA A 75 0.61 -13.89 7.44
C ALA A 75 1.24 -13.27 6.18
N ILE A 76 2.32 -12.50 6.32
CA ILE A 76 3.06 -11.95 5.18
C ILE A 76 3.64 -13.05 4.28
N LYS A 77 4.19 -14.11 4.88
CA LYS A 77 4.74 -15.24 4.12
C LYS A 77 3.66 -15.97 3.35
N GLU A 78 2.50 -16.19 3.97
CA GLU A 78 1.34 -16.83 3.34
C GLU A 78 0.76 -15.97 2.22
N ALA A 79 0.61 -14.66 2.45
CA ALA A 79 0.17 -13.70 1.43
C ALA A 79 1.09 -13.70 0.20
N LYS A 80 2.42 -13.72 0.41
CA LYS A 80 3.39 -13.79 -0.69
C LYS A 80 3.36 -15.11 -1.47
N ALA A 81 2.83 -16.18 -0.87
CA ALA A 81 2.69 -17.47 -1.53
C ALA A 81 1.41 -17.55 -2.39
N CYS A 82 0.40 -16.72 -2.13
CA CYS A 82 -0.79 -16.58 -2.97
C CYS A 82 -0.48 -15.62 -4.13
N THR A 83 -0.23 -16.18 -5.31
CA THR A 83 0.21 -15.40 -6.47
C THR A 83 -0.92 -15.03 -7.44
N ASP A 84 -2.13 -15.55 -7.21
CA ASP A 84 -3.29 -15.44 -8.09
C ASP A 84 -4.40 -14.52 -7.53
N LYS A 85 -4.26 -14.04 -6.29
CA LYS A 85 -5.24 -13.15 -5.64
C LYS A 85 -4.54 -12.08 -4.81
N PRO A 86 -5.06 -10.83 -4.80
CA PRO A 86 -4.63 -9.87 -3.79
C PRO A 86 -4.97 -10.38 -2.38
N THR A 87 -4.19 -9.99 -1.38
CA THR A 87 -4.38 -10.43 0.01
C THR A 87 -4.74 -9.28 0.94
N LEU A 88 -5.79 -9.47 1.74
CA LEU A 88 -6.11 -8.64 2.88
C LEU A 88 -5.64 -9.36 4.15
N ILE A 89 -4.77 -8.72 4.92
CA ILE A 89 -4.41 -9.17 6.26
C ILE A 89 -5.14 -8.26 7.26
N ARG A 90 -6.18 -8.80 7.89
CA ARG A 90 -6.83 -8.18 9.06
C ARG A 90 -5.89 -8.28 10.23
N VAL A 91 -5.48 -7.14 10.78
CA VAL A 91 -4.62 -7.07 11.96
C VAL A 91 -5.39 -6.38 13.05
N LYS A 92 -5.78 -7.15 14.07
CA LYS A 92 -6.50 -6.61 15.22
C LYS A 92 -5.52 -5.91 16.15
N THR A 93 -5.70 -4.62 16.38
CA THR A 93 -4.84 -3.80 17.23
C THR A 93 -5.67 -3.04 18.27
N VAL A 94 -4.99 -2.37 19.20
CA VAL A 94 -5.62 -1.38 20.08
C VAL A 94 -5.08 -0.01 19.70
N ILE A 95 -5.96 0.91 19.28
CA ILE A 95 -5.55 2.30 19.01
C ILE A 95 -4.93 2.91 20.28
N GLY A 96 -3.80 3.60 20.12
CA GLY A 96 -3.08 4.18 21.26
C GLY A 96 -2.47 3.14 22.22
N TYR A 97 -2.24 1.90 21.78
CA TYR A 97 -1.64 0.84 22.60
C TYR A 97 -0.46 1.34 23.44
N GLY A 98 -0.52 1.07 24.74
CA GLY A 98 0.46 1.54 25.73
C GLY A 98 0.02 2.77 26.51
N SER A 99 -0.90 3.60 26.00
CA SER A 99 -1.50 4.69 26.77
C SER A 99 -2.47 4.11 27.81
N PRO A 100 -2.22 4.28 29.11
CA PRO A 100 -3.08 3.70 30.14
C PRO A 100 -4.48 4.34 30.20
N ASN A 101 -4.64 5.59 29.78
CA ASN A 101 -5.91 6.31 29.92
C ASN A 101 -6.60 6.66 28.59
N LYS A 102 -5.91 6.57 27.44
CA LYS A 102 -6.47 6.90 26.12
C LYS A 102 -6.45 5.76 25.11
N ALA A 103 -5.83 4.61 25.43
CA ALA A 103 -5.95 3.43 24.56
C ALA A 103 -7.42 3.02 24.39
N ASP A 104 -7.75 2.46 23.23
CA ASP A 104 -9.13 2.05 22.87
C ASP A 104 -10.16 3.20 22.92
N SER A 105 -9.71 4.43 22.66
CA SER A 105 -10.57 5.61 22.62
C SER A 105 -10.29 6.47 21.38
N HIS A 106 -11.34 7.13 20.87
CA HIS A 106 -11.22 8.14 19.82
C HIS A 106 -10.35 9.34 20.23
N ASP A 107 -10.15 9.59 21.53
CA ASP A 107 -9.23 10.62 22.03
C ASP A 107 -7.76 10.35 21.66
N ALA A 108 -7.39 9.09 21.35
CA ALA A 108 -6.07 8.73 20.85
C ALA A 108 -5.90 8.89 19.33
N HIS A 109 -6.97 9.22 18.59
CA HIS A 109 -6.95 9.26 17.12
C HIS A 109 -6.33 10.55 16.57
N GLY A 110 -6.88 11.70 16.95
CA GLY A 110 -6.67 12.97 16.22
C GLY A 110 -5.90 14.05 16.99
N ALA A 111 -5.45 13.77 18.22
CA ALA A 111 -4.83 14.76 19.08
C ALA A 111 -3.55 14.22 19.74
N PRO A 112 -2.59 15.10 20.09
CA PRO A 112 -1.47 14.72 20.95
C PRO A 112 -1.97 14.11 22.27
N LEU A 113 -1.25 13.14 22.81
CA LEU A 113 -1.57 12.55 24.11
C LEU A 113 -1.61 13.61 25.23
N GLY A 114 -0.70 14.59 25.18
CA GLY A 114 -0.46 15.57 26.25
C GLY A 114 0.70 15.15 27.15
N ALA A 115 1.29 16.09 27.89
CA ALA A 115 2.50 15.83 28.68
C ALA A 115 2.29 14.77 29.78
N ASP A 116 1.17 14.85 30.49
CA ASP A 116 0.83 13.92 31.58
C ASP A 116 0.62 12.51 31.03
N GLU A 117 -0.21 12.37 29.98
CA GLU A 117 -0.49 11.07 29.37
C GLU A 117 0.73 10.48 28.68
N ALA A 118 1.60 11.29 28.08
CA ALA A 118 2.85 10.83 27.49
C ALA A 118 3.85 10.34 28.57
N THR A 119 3.80 10.89 29.78
CA THR A 119 4.59 10.40 30.92
C THR A 119 4.03 9.06 31.40
N ALA A 120 2.71 8.98 31.61
CA ALA A 120 2.04 7.74 32.01
C ALA A 120 2.24 6.60 30.98
N THR A 121 2.20 6.93 29.68
CA THR A 121 2.46 5.97 28.59
C THR A 121 3.89 5.44 28.64
N ARG A 122 4.88 6.30 28.88
CA ARG A 122 6.29 5.87 29.04
C ARG A 122 6.44 4.95 30.23
N GLU A 123 5.84 5.29 31.37
CA GLU A 123 5.86 4.44 32.57
C GLU A 123 5.21 3.08 32.31
N ASN A 124 4.04 3.07 31.69
CA ASN A 124 3.29 1.84 31.37
C ASN A 124 4.06 0.92 30.40
N LEU A 125 4.78 1.50 29.43
CA LEU A 125 5.62 0.75 28.47
C LEU A 125 7.03 0.43 29.01
N GLY A 126 7.37 0.89 30.22
CA GLY A 126 8.73 0.77 30.76
C GLY A 126 9.79 1.53 29.97
N TRP A 127 9.40 2.55 29.20
CA TRP A 127 10.28 3.33 28.34
C TRP A 127 11.00 4.42 29.13
N LYS A 128 12.33 4.27 29.26
CA LYS A 128 13.18 5.14 30.10
C LYS A 128 13.92 6.25 29.35
N TYR A 129 13.77 6.30 28.02
CA TYR A 129 14.49 7.23 27.18
C TYR A 129 13.73 8.56 27.03
N GLY A 130 14.47 9.65 26.90
CA GLY A 130 13.96 11.01 26.83
C GLY A 130 13.19 11.34 25.54
N GLU A 131 12.82 12.60 25.40
CA GLU A 131 12.16 13.11 24.19
C GLU A 131 13.08 12.95 22.97
N PHE A 132 12.58 12.31 21.91
CA PHE A 132 13.33 11.97 20.70
C PHE A 132 14.60 11.13 20.90
N GLU A 133 14.82 10.56 22.10
CA GLU A 133 15.96 9.67 22.36
C GLU A 133 15.63 8.26 21.88
N VAL A 134 16.37 7.80 20.86
CA VAL A 134 16.28 6.43 20.35
C VAL A 134 17.52 5.65 20.80
N PRO A 135 17.36 4.50 21.48
CA PRO A 135 18.50 3.71 21.96
C PRO A 135 19.39 3.25 20.81
N SER A 136 20.71 3.22 21.02
CA SER A 136 21.65 2.80 19.98
C SER A 136 21.38 1.39 19.47
N SER A 137 20.95 0.47 20.34
CA SER A 137 20.58 -0.89 19.96
C SER A 137 19.41 -0.95 18.97
N VAL A 138 18.47 0.00 19.03
CA VAL A 138 17.38 0.11 18.05
C VAL A 138 17.95 0.57 16.71
N TYR A 139 18.81 1.60 16.71
CA TYR A 139 19.48 2.05 15.49
C TYR A 139 20.30 0.94 14.83
N ASP A 140 21.03 0.13 15.61
CA ASP A 140 21.86 -0.95 15.08
C ASP A 140 21.01 -1.98 14.32
N VAL A 141 19.83 -2.33 14.84
CA VAL A 141 18.88 -3.23 14.16
C VAL A 141 18.38 -2.63 12.85
N PHE A 142 17.89 -1.38 12.85
CA PHE A 142 17.37 -0.76 11.62
C PHE A 142 18.46 -0.46 10.58
N LYS A 143 19.68 -0.11 11.01
CA LYS A 143 20.81 0.14 10.13
C LYS A 143 21.28 -1.13 9.41
N ALA A 144 21.18 -2.29 10.07
CA ALA A 144 21.46 -3.58 9.43
C ALA A 144 20.58 -3.81 8.19
N HIS A 145 19.28 -3.45 8.26
CA HIS A 145 18.37 -3.56 7.11
C HIS A 145 18.72 -2.62 5.94
N ALA A 146 19.30 -1.44 6.20
CA ALA A 146 19.77 -0.56 5.14
C ALA A 146 20.89 -1.22 4.31
N SER A 147 21.77 -1.94 4.98
CA SER A 147 22.85 -2.70 4.33
C SER A 147 22.33 -3.90 3.52
N GLU A 148 21.27 -4.57 3.98
CA GLU A 148 20.57 -5.60 3.20
C GLU A 148 19.87 -5.00 1.95
N GLY A 149 19.28 -3.81 2.09
CA GLY A 149 18.68 -3.07 0.98
C GLY A 149 19.71 -2.73 -0.10
N ALA A 150 20.89 -2.24 0.30
CA ALA A 150 21.98 -1.94 -0.63
C ALA A 150 22.42 -3.17 -1.43
N LYS A 151 22.56 -4.33 -0.77
CA LYS A 151 22.88 -5.60 -1.45
C LYS A 151 21.80 -6.03 -2.45
N LYS A 152 20.52 -5.87 -2.10
CA LYS A 152 19.40 -6.17 -3.03
C LYS A 152 19.42 -5.25 -4.24
N GLN A 153 19.73 -3.97 -4.06
CA GLN A 153 19.87 -3.02 -5.16
C GLN A 153 21.07 -3.34 -6.06
N GLU A 154 22.21 -3.69 -5.47
CA GLU A 154 23.40 -4.12 -6.22
C GLU A 154 23.10 -5.38 -7.07
N ALA A 155 22.42 -6.37 -6.48
CA ALA A 155 21.97 -7.55 -7.20
C ALA A 155 21.02 -7.21 -8.35
N TRP A 156 20.08 -6.28 -8.13
CA TRP A 156 19.18 -5.81 -9.18
C TRP A 156 19.93 -5.07 -10.30
N ASN A 157 20.90 -4.22 -9.97
CA ASN A 157 21.72 -3.51 -10.96
C ASN A 157 22.53 -4.48 -11.83
N LYS A 158 23.07 -5.54 -11.22
CA LYS A 158 23.76 -6.59 -11.97
C LYS A 158 22.80 -7.33 -12.91
N LEU A 159 21.63 -7.73 -12.42
CA LEU A 159 20.58 -8.34 -13.25
C LEU A 159 20.16 -7.42 -14.40
N TRP A 160 20.04 -6.13 -14.13
CA TRP A 160 19.70 -5.12 -15.13
C TRP A 160 20.78 -5.01 -16.23
N ALA A 161 22.06 -4.98 -15.85
CA ALA A 161 23.17 -4.97 -16.81
C ALA A 161 23.17 -6.24 -17.69
N GLU A 162 23.00 -7.42 -17.10
CA GLU A 162 22.88 -8.69 -17.83
C GLU A 162 21.67 -8.67 -18.79
N TYR A 163 20.55 -8.10 -18.36
CA TYR A 163 19.35 -7.96 -19.19
C TYR A 163 19.57 -7.00 -20.37
N GLN A 164 20.30 -5.91 -20.16
CA GLN A 164 20.65 -4.96 -21.23
C GLN A 164 21.48 -5.60 -22.34
N GLU A 165 22.38 -6.53 -22.00
CA GLU A 165 23.16 -7.29 -22.99
C GLU A 165 22.29 -8.34 -23.72
N LYS A 166 21.40 -9.01 -22.97
CA LYS A 166 20.57 -10.11 -23.49
C LYS A 166 19.41 -9.63 -24.37
N GLU A 167 18.76 -8.53 -24.00
CA GLU A 167 17.55 -7.99 -24.65
C GLU A 167 17.70 -6.48 -24.94
N PRO A 168 18.67 -6.06 -25.77
CA PRO A 168 19.08 -4.66 -25.88
C PRO A 168 17.96 -3.72 -26.30
N GLU A 169 17.06 -4.14 -27.19
CA GLU A 169 15.96 -3.29 -27.66
C GLU A 169 14.86 -3.12 -26.59
N LEU A 170 14.48 -4.20 -25.91
CA LEU A 170 13.53 -4.11 -24.78
C LEU A 170 14.12 -3.33 -23.61
N ALA A 171 15.42 -3.47 -23.36
CA ALA A 171 16.10 -2.73 -22.31
C ALA A 171 16.18 -1.23 -22.63
N LYS A 172 16.47 -0.84 -23.87
CA LYS A 172 16.38 0.56 -24.33
C LYS A 172 14.95 1.10 -24.17
N GLN A 173 13.94 0.30 -24.52
CA GLN A 173 12.54 0.69 -24.35
C GLN A 173 12.21 0.94 -22.87
N PHE A 174 12.53 0.00 -21.99
CA PHE A 174 12.29 0.11 -20.55
C PHE A 174 13.08 1.27 -19.92
N GLN A 175 14.36 1.45 -20.30
CA GLN A 175 15.17 2.59 -19.86
C GLN A 175 14.49 3.90 -20.23
N ARG A 176 14.07 4.06 -21.49
CA ARG A 176 13.38 5.28 -21.95
C ARG A 176 12.07 5.50 -21.20
N SER A 177 11.20 4.49 -21.12
CA SER A 177 9.82 4.67 -20.63
C SER A 177 9.71 4.66 -19.11
N ALA A 178 10.30 3.67 -18.43
CA ALA A 178 10.11 3.46 -17.00
C ALA A 178 11.15 4.20 -16.14
N VAL A 179 12.40 4.28 -16.61
CA VAL A 179 13.51 4.89 -15.83
C VAL A 179 13.63 6.38 -16.14
N ASP A 180 13.82 6.74 -17.41
CA ASP A 180 14.00 8.13 -17.87
C ASP A 180 12.67 8.89 -17.98
N LYS A 181 11.53 8.18 -18.05
CA LYS A 181 10.18 8.74 -18.23
C LYS A 181 10.05 9.64 -19.46
N LYS A 182 10.70 9.25 -20.57
CA LYS A 182 10.67 9.95 -21.85
C LYS A 182 9.68 9.29 -22.82
N LEU A 183 8.91 10.11 -23.52
CA LEU A 183 8.10 9.65 -24.65
C LEU A 183 9.00 9.33 -25.86
N PRO A 184 8.56 8.46 -26.79
CA PRO A 184 9.24 8.27 -28.06
C PRO A 184 9.37 9.59 -28.82
N GLU A 185 10.51 9.81 -29.49
CA GLU A 185 10.64 10.93 -30.42
C GLU A 185 9.62 10.80 -31.56
N GLY A 186 9.07 11.93 -32.02
CA GLY A 186 8.09 11.94 -33.11
C GLY A 186 6.72 11.32 -32.78
N TRP A 187 6.42 10.97 -31.51
CA TRP A 187 5.13 10.36 -31.16
C TRP A 187 3.91 11.20 -31.60
N VAL A 188 4.07 12.54 -31.63
CA VAL A 188 3.04 13.47 -32.08
C VAL A 188 2.72 13.34 -33.57
N ASP A 189 3.67 12.86 -34.38
CA ASP A 189 3.48 12.69 -35.82
C ASP A 189 2.52 11.55 -36.14
N ALA A 190 2.28 10.65 -35.18
CA ALA A 190 1.29 9.58 -35.30
C ALA A 190 -0.15 10.09 -35.14
N LEU A 191 -0.36 11.27 -34.52
CA LEU A 191 -1.71 11.78 -34.26
C LEU A 191 -2.46 12.10 -35.56
N PRO A 192 -3.76 11.77 -35.63
CA PRO A 192 -4.56 12.04 -36.82
C PRO A 192 -4.67 13.54 -37.07
N LYS A 193 -4.65 13.92 -38.35
CA LYS A 193 -4.80 15.30 -38.82
C LYS A 193 -6.11 15.43 -39.58
N SER A 194 -6.74 16.60 -39.51
CA SER A 194 -7.97 16.90 -40.25
C SER A 194 -7.92 18.28 -40.88
N THR A 195 -8.61 18.46 -41.99
CA THR A 195 -8.87 19.75 -42.63
C THR A 195 -10.36 20.10 -42.58
N PRO A 196 -10.76 21.36 -42.83
CA PRO A 196 -12.17 21.75 -42.85
C PRO A 196 -13.04 21.02 -43.90
N GLU A 197 -12.42 20.43 -44.92
CA GLU A 197 -13.09 19.67 -45.99
C GLU A 197 -13.42 18.23 -45.59
N ASP A 198 -12.78 17.72 -44.53
CA ASP A 198 -13.04 16.38 -44.03
C ASP A 198 -14.48 16.27 -43.47
N ALA A 199 -15.08 15.10 -43.64
CA ALA A 199 -16.40 14.84 -43.08
C ALA A 199 -16.36 14.99 -41.54
N GLY A 200 -17.27 15.80 -41.01
CA GLY A 200 -17.37 16.04 -39.57
C GLY A 200 -17.58 14.73 -38.80
N LYS A 201 -16.77 14.53 -37.75
CA LYS A 201 -16.81 13.36 -36.87
C LYS A 201 -16.97 13.80 -35.41
N ALA A 202 -17.74 13.05 -34.63
CA ALA A 202 -17.89 13.31 -33.19
C ALA A 202 -16.54 13.19 -32.46
N THR A 203 -16.27 14.08 -31.49
CA THR A 203 -14.98 14.13 -30.77
C THR A 203 -14.64 12.85 -30.02
N ARG A 204 -15.63 12.06 -29.57
CA ARG A 204 -15.38 10.72 -29.00
C ARG A 204 -14.71 9.76 -29.99
N LEU A 205 -15.04 9.89 -31.27
CA LEU A 205 -14.45 9.06 -32.31
C LEU A 205 -13.09 9.62 -32.76
N TRP A 206 -12.84 10.92 -32.63
CA TRP A 206 -11.49 11.49 -32.74
C TRP A 206 -10.60 11.00 -31.60
N SER A 207 -11.11 10.95 -30.37
CA SER A 207 -10.39 10.36 -29.24
C SER A 207 -10.05 8.89 -29.50
N GLN A 208 -10.96 8.11 -30.09
CA GLN A 208 -10.68 6.72 -30.48
C GLN A 208 -9.54 6.63 -31.50
N ASP A 209 -9.52 7.51 -32.52
CA ASP A 209 -8.43 7.52 -33.51
C ASP A 209 -7.10 7.90 -32.86
N CYS A 210 -7.09 8.92 -31.99
CA CYS A 210 -5.90 9.32 -31.24
C CYS A 210 -5.39 8.17 -30.35
N LEU A 211 -6.27 7.48 -29.63
CA LEU A 211 -5.89 6.33 -28.79
C LEU A 211 -5.28 5.21 -29.63
N ASN A 212 -5.87 4.87 -30.78
CA ASN A 212 -5.34 3.85 -31.68
C ASN A 212 -3.99 4.25 -32.30
N ALA A 213 -3.76 5.55 -32.52
CA ALA A 213 -2.53 6.06 -33.08
C ALA A 213 -1.33 6.03 -32.11
N ILE A 214 -1.59 6.15 -30.80
CA ILE A 214 -0.55 6.24 -29.76
C ILE A 214 -0.36 4.95 -28.94
N ALA A 215 -1.19 3.94 -29.16
CA ALA A 215 -1.16 2.66 -28.45
C ALA A 215 0.04 1.78 -28.84
#